data_AF-A0A6I5KPG0-F1
#
_entry.id   AF-A0A6I5KPG0-F1
#
_cell.length_a   1.000
_cell.length_b   1.000
_cell.length_c   1.000
_cell.angle_alpha   90.00
_cell.angle_beta   90.00
_cell.angle_gamma   90.00
#
_symmetry.space_group_name_H-M   'P 1'
#
loop_
_entity.id
_entity.type
_entity.pdbx_description
1 polymer ?
#
loop_
_entity_poly.entity_id
_entity_poly.type
_entity_poly.pdbx_seq_one_letter_code
_entity_poly.pdbx_strand_id
1 'polypeptide(L)'
;MKTKILFMAFVILIVGQAMAQHGDKDWKHRKELHKKEIERQREYDKKTAEHRREMWKREREHYRELAKEEREYHKELRKRELEHLRECHACDHGFYHNDGYYYEEEVYYSRRTGAPVSVDAEFMFRNGLVRVRL
;
A
#
# COMPACT_ATOMS: atom_id res chain seq x y z
N MET A 1 -75.04 7.68 -21.06
CA MET A 1 -73.83 6.84 -20.92
C MET A 1 -72.55 7.52 -21.44
N LYS A 2 -72.55 8.16 -22.62
CA LYS A 2 -71.36 8.79 -23.22
C LYS A 2 -70.67 9.87 -22.35
N THR A 3 -71.44 10.66 -21.60
CA THR A 3 -70.91 11.71 -20.71
C THR A 3 -70.15 11.19 -19.49
N LYS A 4 -70.57 10.05 -18.92
CA LYS A 4 -69.87 9.41 -17.77
C LYS A 4 -68.52 8.82 -18.20
N ILE A 5 -68.43 8.31 -19.42
CA ILE A 5 -67.21 7.75 -19.99
C ILE A 5 -66.19 8.86 -20.28
N LEU A 6 -66.64 9.99 -20.84
CA LEU A 6 -65.81 11.18 -21.04
C LEU A 6 -65.26 11.74 -19.73
N PHE A 7 -66.09 11.76 -18.68
CA PHE A 7 -65.67 12.23 -17.35
C PHE A 7 -64.60 11.33 -16.73
N MET A 8 -64.77 10.00 -16.83
CA MET A 8 -63.77 9.03 -16.37
C MET A 8 -62.43 9.18 -17.13
N ALA A 9 -62.47 9.35 -18.45
CA ALA A 9 -61.27 9.57 -19.25
C ALA A 9 -60.53 10.87 -18.85
N PHE A 10 -61.27 11.94 -18.55
CA PHE A 10 -60.71 13.21 -18.13
C PHE A 10 -60.02 13.13 -16.75
N VAL A 11 -60.63 12.40 -15.80
CA VAL A 11 -60.03 12.17 -14.47
C VAL A 11 -58.74 11.35 -14.59
N ILE A 12 -58.72 10.31 -15.43
CA ILE A 12 -57.52 9.49 -15.65
C ILE A 12 -56.38 10.32 -16.25
N LEU A 13 -56.67 11.23 -17.19
CA LEU A 13 -55.68 12.12 -17.79
C LEU A 13 -55.08 13.09 -16.77
N ILE A 14 -55.89 13.69 -15.91
CA ILE A 14 -55.42 14.63 -14.87
C ILE A 14 -54.52 13.90 -13.87
N VAL A 15 -54.93 12.71 -13.41
CA VAL A 15 -54.13 11.92 -12.47
C VAL A 15 -52.82 11.47 -13.11
N GLY A 16 -52.84 11.04 -14.37
CA GLY A 16 -51.65 10.66 -15.12
C GLY A 16 -50.64 11.81 -15.28
N GLN A 17 -51.11 13.03 -15.59
CA GLN A 17 -50.25 14.20 -15.69
C GLN A 17 -49.66 14.62 -14.33
N ALA A 18 -50.45 14.55 -13.25
CA ALA A 18 -49.97 14.86 -11.90
C ALA A 18 -48.87 13.89 -11.44
N MET A 19 -49.00 12.59 -11.73
CA MET A 19 -47.99 11.58 -11.39
C MET A 19 -46.71 11.76 -12.22
N ALA A 20 -46.83 12.07 -13.53
CA ALA A 20 -45.68 12.31 -14.40
C ALA A 20 -44.87 13.56 -14.01
N GLN A 21 -45.55 14.66 -13.64
CA GLN A 21 -44.88 15.86 -13.12
C GLN A 21 -44.17 15.62 -11.79
N HIS A 22 -44.72 14.76 -10.92
CA HIS A 22 -44.09 14.41 -9.65
C HIS A 22 -42.82 13.57 -9.85
N GLY A 23 -42.84 12.61 -10.78
CA GLY A 23 -41.68 11.78 -11.11
C GLY A 23 -40.51 12.58 -11.68
N ASP A 24 -40.77 13.59 -12.52
CA ASP A 24 -39.72 14.39 -13.16
C ASP A 24 -39.04 15.37 -12.18
N LYS A 25 -39.78 15.91 -11.20
CA LYS A 25 -39.20 16.70 -10.11
C LYS A 25 -38.35 15.86 -9.16
N ASP A 26 -38.82 14.66 -8.82
CA ASP A 26 -38.09 13.74 -7.94
C ASP A 26 -36.78 13.26 -8.58
N TRP A 27 -36.82 12.95 -9.88
CA TRP A 27 -35.62 12.59 -10.66
C TRP A 27 -34.57 13.71 -10.70
N LYS A 28 -35.00 14.95 -10.97
CA LYS A 28 -34.08 16.11 -10.99
C LYS A 28 -33.44 16.36 -9.64
N HIS A 29 -34.22 16.28 -8.57
CA HIS A 29 -33.71 16.42 -7.21
C HIS A 29 -32.69 15.33 -6.86
N ARG A 30 -32.99 14.07 -7.21
CA ARG A 30 -32.09 12.92 -6.98
C ARG A 30 -30.78 13.06 -7.76
N LYS A 31 -30.83 13.56 -8.99
CA LYS A 31 -29.64 13.83 -9.82
C LYS A 31 -28.76 14.93 -9.21
N GLU A 32 -29.35 15.97 -8.64
CA GLU A 32 -28.62 17.05 -7.98
C GLU A 32 -27.96 16.58 -6.67
N LEU A 33 -28.66 15.78 -5.86
CA LEU A 33 -28.10 15.15 -4.66
C LEU A 33 -26.91 14.25 -5.01
N HIS A 34 -27.06 13.40 -6.03
CA HIS A 34 -25.98 12.54 -6.49
C HIS A 34 -24.76 13.33 -6.96
N LYS A 35 -24.97 14.45 -7.66
CA LYS A 35 -23.87 15.33 -8.06
C LYS A 35 -23.13 15.92 -6.85
N LYS A 36 -23.86 16.40 -5.83
CA LYS A 36 -23.27 16.93 -4.59
C LYS A 36 -22.51 15.86 -3.83
N GLU A 37 -23.00 14.63 -3.83
CA GLU A 37 -22.33 13.49 -3.20
C GLU A 37 -21.02 13.13 -3.91
N ILE A 38 -21.01 13.09 -5.25
CA ILE A 38 -19.79 12.90 -6.04
C ILE A 38 -18.77 14.00 -5.75
N GLU A 39 -19.19 15.27 -5.70
CA GLU A 39 -18.30 16.39 -5.41
C GLU A 39 -17.69 16.28 -4.01
N ARG A 40 -18.49 15.91 -3.00
CA ARG A 40 -18.01 15.65 -1.63
C ARG A 40 -17.02 14.50 -1.60
N GLN A 41 -17.31 13.41 -2.30
CA GLN A 41 -16.42 12.25 -2.38
C GLN A 41 -15.07 12.63 -3.00
N ARG A 42 -15.08 13.39 -4.10
CA ARG A 42 -13.85 13.86 -4.74
C ARG A 42 -13.01 14.74 -3.84
N GLU A 43 -13.63 15.62 -3.06
CA GLU A 43 -12.91 16.47 -2.10
C GLU A 43 -12.29 15.64 -0.97
N TYR A 44 -13.04 14.65 -0.47
CA TYR A 44 -12.53 13.70 0.52
C TYR A 44 -11.35 12.90 -0.02
N ASP A 45 -11.49 12.29 -1.21
CA ASP A 45 -10.44 11.50 -1.85
C ASP A 45 -9.17 12.34 -2.07
N LYS A 46 -9.32 13.61 -2.46
CA LYS A 46 -8.19 14.53 -2.62
C LYS A 46 -7.46 14.76 -1.29
N LYS A 47 -8.19 15.05 -0.19
CA LYS A 47 -7.60 15.22 1.15
C LYS A 47 -6.91 13.95 1.63
N THR A 48 -7.52 12.80 1.42
CA THR A 48 -6.93 11.51 1.78
C THR A 48 -5.66 11.22 0.98
N ALA A 49 -5.64 11.54 -0.32
CA ALA A 49 -4.46 11.37 -1.16
C ALA A 49 -3.30 12.29 -0.74
N GLU A 50 -3.59 13.55 -0.42
CA GLU A 50 -2.58 14.49 0.11
C GLU A 50 -2.01 14.00 1.45
N HIS A 51 -2.86 13.58 2.37
CA HIS A 51 -2.43 13.03 3.66
C HIS A 51 -1.56 11.78 3.49
N ARG A 52 -1.94 10.83 2.61
CA ARG A 52 -1.12 9.64 2.33
C ARG A 52 0.25 10.00 1.76
N ARG A 53 0.33 10.99 0.86
CA ARG A 53 1.61 11.44 0.29
C ARG A 53 2.54 12.00 1.37
N GLU A 54 2.01 12.77 2.31
CA GLU A 54 2.81 13.28 3.43
C GLU A 54 3.29 12.15 4.34
N MET A 55 2.42 11.19 4.66
CA MET A 55 2.78 10.03 5.48
C MET A 55 3.90 9.23 4.83
N TRP A 56 3.79 8.91 3.54
CA TRP A 56 4.85 8.19 2.80
C TRP A 56 6.16 8.97 2.74
N LYS A 57 6.11 10.30 2.66
CA LYS A 57 7.32 11.11 2.68
C LYS A 57 8.02 11.02 4.05
N ARG A 58 7.27 11.16 5.14
CA ARG A 58 7.81 11.05 6.51
C ARG A 58 8.40 9.66 6.77
N GLU A 59 7.67 8.62 6.38
CA GLU A 59 8.09 7.24 6.55
C GLU A 59 9.39 6.96 5.77
N ARG A 60 9.48 7.43 4.52
CA ARG A 60 10.70 7.33 3.71
C ARG A 60 11.87 8.08 4.35
N GLU A 61 11.65 9.27 4.90
CA GLU A 61 12.69 10.03 5.60
C GLU A 61 13.17 9.28 6.86
N HIS A 62 12.25 8.72 7.65
CA HIS A 62 12.56 7.92 8.82
C HIS A 62 13.41 6.68 8.48
N TYR A 63 13.00 5.89 7.48
CA TYR A 63 13.81 4.73 7.04
C TYR A 63 15.18 5.15 6.50
N ARG A 64 15.29 6.32 5.86
CA ARG A 64 16.57 6.83 5.38
C ARG A 64 17.49 7.20 6.53
N GLU A 65 16.98 7.73 7.63
CA GLU A 65 17.75 8.05 8.82
C GLU A 65 18.19 6.79 9.56
N LEU A 66 17.29 5.83 9.78
CA LEU A 66 17.63 4.51 10.35
C LEU A 66 18.75 3.83 9.56
N ALA A 67 18.64 3.81 8.23
CA ALA A 67 19.67 3.22 7.37
C ALA A 67 21.02 3.97 7.39
N LYS A 68 21.06 5.23 7.85
CA LYS A 68 22.33 5.94 8.09
C LYS A 68 22.92 5.55 9.45
N GLU A 69 22.09 5.50 10.48
CA GLU A 69 22.51 5.10 11.82
C GLU A 69 23.07 3.68 11.84
N GLU A 70 22.38 2.74 11.20
CA GLU A 70 22.83 1.35 11.05
C GLU A 70 24.19 1.27 10.32
N ARG A 71 24.38 2.08 9.27
CA ARG A 71 25.65 2.13 8.55
C ARG A 71 26.81 2.65 9.41
N GLU A 72 26.59 3.71 10.18
CA GLU A 72 27.64 4.22 11.08
C GLU A 72 27.91 3.24 12.23
N TYR A 73 26.88 2.60 12.79
CA TYR A 73 27.04 1.54 13.79
C TYR A 73 27.92 0.40 13.27
N HIS A 74 27.63 -0.14 12.09
CA HIS A 74 28.44 -1.22 11.51
C HIS A 74 29.86 -0.78 11.16
N LYS A 75 30.05 0.48 10.76
CA LYS A 75 31.38 1.04 10.49
C LYS A 75 32.21 1.16 11.76
N GLU A 76 31.61 1.56 12.88
CA GLU A 76 32.30 1.58 14.17
C GLU A 76 32.60 0.17 14.68
N LEU A 77 31.65 -0.76 14.53
CA LEU A 77 31.85 -2.15 14.90
C LEU A 77 33.00 -2.76 14.10
N ARG A 78 33.07 -2.49 12.79
CA ARG A 78 34.18 -2.90 11.93
C ARG A 78 35.52 -2.33 12.39
N LYS A 79 35.58 -1.05 12.78
CA LYS A 79 36.83 -0.44 13.28
C LYS A 79 37.32 -1.15 14.53
N ARG A 80 36.43 -1.37 15.51
CA ARG A 80 36.75 -2.11 16.74
C ARG A 80 37.22 -3.53 16.45
N GLU A 81 36.58 -4.20 15.50
CA GLU A 81 36.99 -5.55 15.12
C GLU A 81 38.37 -5.57 14.45
N LEU A 82 38.63 -4.64 13.54
CA LEU A 82 39.94 -4.51 12.91
C LEU A 82 41.05 -4.17 13.92
N GLU A 83 40.74 -3.42 14.98
CA GLU A 83 41.65 -3.19 16.10
C GLU A 83 41.89 -4.49 16.88
N HIS A 84 40.84 -5.24 17.19
CA HIS A 84 40.97 -6.55 17.84
C HIS A 84 41.81 -7.54 17.04
N LEU A 85 41.61 -7.63 15.72
CA LEU A 85 42.35 -8.52 14.82
C LEU A 85 43.85 -8.15 14.68
N ARG A 86 44.24 -6.91 15.02
CA ARG A 86 45.66 -6.54 15.13
C ARG A 86 46.33 -7.20 16.33
N GLU A 87 45.58 -7.46 17.39
CA GLU A 87 46.07 -8.02 18.65
C GLU A 87 45.81 -9.54 18.76
N CYS A 88 44.69 -10.02 18.19
CA CYS A 88 44.31 -11.43 18.14
C CYS A 88 44.31 -11.96 16.70
N HIS A 89 45.35 -12.69 16.31
CA HIS A 89 45.40 -13.40 15.01
C HIS A 89 44.69 -14.76 15.01
N ALA A 90 44.22 -15.23 16.17
CA ALA A 90 43.51 -16.50 16.32
C ALA A 90 41.99 -16.36 16.23
N CYS A 91 41.48 -15.13 16.33
CA CYS A 91 40.08 -14.80 16.30
C CYS A 91 39.66 -14.63 14.84
N ASP A 92 39.20 -15.70 14.16
CA ASP A 92 38.72 -15.63 12.76
C ASP A 92 37.27 -15.14 12.73
N HIS A 93 37.08 -13.85 13.02
CA HIS A 93 35.78 -13.21 12.98
C HIS A 93 35.53 -12.74 11.55
N GLY A 94 35.00 -13.64 10.72
CA GLY A 94 34.56 -13.34 9.36
C GLY A 94 33.47 -12.28 9.36
N PHE A 95 33.85 -11.01 9.28
CA PHE A 95 32.93 -9.89 9.24
C PHE A 95 32.23 -9.85 7.88
N TYR A 96 31.03 -10.42 7.80
CA TYR A 96 30.22 -10.46 6.58
C TYR A 96 29.64 -9.06 6.30
N HIS A 97 30.40 -8.22 5.62
CA HIS A 97 29.89 -6.99 5.04
C HIS A 97 29.03 -7.32 3.82
N ASN A 98 27.72 -7.40 4.00
CA ASN A 98 26.79 -7.56 2.90
C ASN A 98 26.30 -6.20 2.34
N ASP A 99 27.24 -5.29 2.09
CA ASP A 99 27.01 -3.98 1.46
C ASP A 99 26.38 -4.13 0.05
N GLY A 100 26.45 -5.33 -0.52
CA GLY A 100 25.86 -5.71 -1.80
C GLY A 100 24.39 -6.10 -1.73
N TYR A 101 23.68 -5.89 -0.62
CA TYR A 101 22.31 -6.37 -0.43
C TYR A 101 21.41 -5.32 0.25
N TYR A 102 20.09 -5.47 0.13
CA TYR A 102 19.08 -4.58 0.73
C TYR A 102 17.78 -5.34 1.00
N TYR A 103 17.01 -4.89 1.98
CA TYR A 103 15.74 -5.51 2.38
C TYR A 103 14.57 -4.72 1.78
N GLU A 104 13.64 -5.38 1.10
CA GLU A 104 12.42 -4.77 0.53
C GLU A 104 11.27 -5.78 0.57
N GLU A 105 10.09 -5.37 1.05
CA GLU A 105 8.87 -6.22 1.10
C GLU A 105 9.08 -7.61 1.73
N GLU A 106 9.76 -7.69 2.88
CA GLU A 106 10.09 -8.94 3.58
C GLU A 106 11.04 -9.89 2.85
N VAL A 107 11.65 -9.44 1.76
CA VAL A 107 12.59 -10.24 0.96
C VAL A 107 13.95 -9.54 0.92
N TYR A 108 15.03 -10.32 1.09
CA TYR A 108 16.39 -9.81 1.00
C TYR A 108 16.86 -9.86 -0.44
N TYR A 109 17.38 -8.75 -0.99
CA TYR A 109 17.78 -8.62 -2.40
C TYR A 109 19.26 -8.31 -2.54
N SER A 110 19.88 -8.79 -3.61
CA SER A 110 21.22 -8.34 -4.02
C SER A 110 21.14 -7.02 -4.79
N ARG A 111 21.88 -6.00 -4.37
CA ARG A 111 22.10 -4.74 -5.12
C ARG A 111 22.81 -4.96 -6.45
N ARG A 112 23.60 -6.03 -6.59
CA ARG A 112 24.38 -6.30 -7.81
C ARG A 112 23.52 -6.91 -8.92
N THR A 113 22.59 -7.79 -8.56
CA THR A 113 21.75 -8.51 -9.54
C THR A 113 20.30 -8.07 -9.53
N GLY A 114 19.85 -7.34 -8.50
CA GLY A 114 18.44 -6.99 -8.29
C GLY A 114 17.56 -8.20 -7.95
N ALA A 115 18.14 -9.37 -7.70
CA ALA A 115 17.41 -10.61 -7.45
C ALA A 115 17.24 -10.87 -5.95
N PRO A 116 16.13 -11.52 -5.54
CA PRO A 116 15.97 -11.97 -4.18
C PRO A 116 17.04 -13.01 -3.85
N VAL A 117 17.66 -12.86 -2.70
CA VAL A 117 18.60 -13.81 -2.13
C VAL A 117 17.79 -14.99 -1.64
N SER A 118 17.91 -16.11 -2.35
CA SER A 118 17.48 -17.39 -1.83
C SER A 118 18.61 -17.96 -0.97
N VAL A 119 18.29 -18.35 0.25
CA VAL A 119 19.24 -19.05 1.11
C VAL A 119 18.98 -20.53 0.92
N ASP A 120 19.79 -21.16 0.08
CA ASP A 120 19.86 -22.62 -0.03
C ASP A 120 20.85 -23.13 1.01
N ALA A 121 20.35 -23.69 2.12
CA ALA A 121 21.17 -24.32 3.15
C ALA A 121 21.02 -25.84 3.08
N GLU A 122 22.14 -26.54 3.05
CA GLU A 122 22.21 -28.00 3.08
C GLU A 122 22.87 -28.49 4.37
N PHE A 123 22.12 -29.24 5.16
CA PHE A 123 22.61 -29.88 6.37
C PHE A 123 22.77 -31.37 6.12
N MET A 124 24.02 -31.85 6.08
CA MET A 124 24.34 -33.27 6.02
C MET A 124 24.41 -33.86 7.43
N PHE A 125 23.52 -34.79 7.72
CA PHE A 125 23.58 -35.66 8.89
C PHE A 125 24.06 -37.06 8.48
N ARG A 126 24.56 -37.84 9.45
CA ARG A 126 24.99 -39.23 9.21
C ARG A 126 23.88 -40.14 8.63
N ASN A 127 22.63 -39.71 8.76
CA ASN A 127 21.39 -40.42 8.47
C ASN A 127 20.54 -39.72 7.40
N GLY A 128 21.04 -38.70 6.72
CA GLY A 128 20.36 -38.06 5.59
C GLY A 128 20.73 -36.59 5.36
N LEU A 129 20.25 -36.04 4.25
CA LEU A 129 20.41 -34.64 3.87
C LEU A 129 19.10 -33.88 4.10
N VAL A 130 19.16 -32.77 4.80
CA VAL A 130 18.05 -31.80 4.86
C VAL A 130 18.47 -30.57 4.07
N ARG A 131 17.76 -30.28 2.97
CA ARG A 131 17.90 -29.04 2.21
C ARG A 131 16.76 -28.10 2.58
N VAL A 132 17.11 -26.91 3.05
CA VAL A 132 16.17 -25.82 3.32
C VAL A 132 16.39 -24.76 2.24
N ARG A 133 15.31 -24.40 1.54
CA ARG A 133 15.28 -23.31 0.55
C ARG A 133 14.30 -22.25 1.06
N LEU A 134 14.82 -21.08 1.39
CA LEU A 134 14.06 -19.89 1.80
C LEU A 134 14.18 -18.82 0.72
#